data_AF-M6G8V5-F1
#
_entry.id   AF-M6G8V5-F1
#
_cell.length_a   1.000
_cell.length_b   1.000
_cell.length_c   1.000
_cell.angle_alpha   90.00
_cell.angle_beta   90.00
_cell.angle_gamma   90.00
#
_symmetry.space_group_name_H-M   'P 1'
#
loop_
_entity.id
_entity.type
_entity.pdbx_description
1 polymer ?
#
loop_
_entity_poly.entity_id
_entity_poly.type
_entity_poly.pdbx_seq_one_letter_code
_entity_poly.pdbx_strand_id
1 'polypeptide(L)'
;MFSSMVGPGIFITTGYILHQVPNPNIVLLAWILGGFLAVAGAMSYAKSASLFPYAGGDYVYLKEAYSPIVAFASGWLSLSINFSASISLSALAFSKSFFSLIN
;
A
#
# COMPACT_ATOMS: atom_id res chain seq x y z
N MET A 1 -10.14 -0.25 -8.91
CA MET A 1 -9.34 -0.75 -7.76
C MET A 1 -8.26 -1.73 -8.18
N PHE A 2 -8.57 -2.82 -8.90
CA PHE A 2 -7.56 -3.82 -9.29
C PHE A 2 -6.33 -3.25 -10.02
N SER A 3 -6.53 -2.30 -10.94
CA SER A 3 -5.42 -1.61 -11.64
C SER A 3 -4.50 -0.83 -10.69
N SER A 4 -5.04 -0.25 -9.62
CA SER A 4 -4.26 0.49 -8.62
C SER A 4 -3.58 -0.42 -7.60
N MET A 5 -4.02 -1.68 -7.47
CA MET A 5 -3.45 -2.66 -6.53
C MET A 5 -2.20 -3.34 -7.09
N VAL A 6 -2.16 -3.59 -8.40
CA VAL A 6 -0.99 -4.20 -9.06
C VAL A 6 0.02 -3.10 -9.39
N GLY A 7 0.89 -2.80 -8.43
CA GLY A 7 1.97 -1.83 -8.57
C GLY A 7 3.29 -2.43 -9.08
N PRO A 8 4.31 -1.58 -9.35
CA PRO A 8 5.62 -2.02 -9.85
C PRO A 8 6.40 -2.91 -8.85
N GLY A 9 5.96 -2.98 -7.59
CA GLY A 9 6.63 -3.74 -6.52
C GLY A 9 6.74 -5.24 -6.80
N ILE A 10 5.75 -5.85 -7.47
CA ILE A 10 5.81 -7.29 -7.81
C ILE A 10 7.00 -7.58 -8.75
N PHE A 11 7.31 -6.67 -9.67
CA PHE A 11 8.35 -6.87 -10.68
C PHE A 11 9.72 -6.41 -10.18
N ILE A 12 9.80 -5.25 -9.53
CA ILE A 12 11.07 -4.61 -9.17
C ILE A 12 11.54 -5.06 -7.78
N THR A 13 10.68 -4.92 -6.78
CA THR A 13 11.05 -5.19 -5.39
C THR A 13 11.26 -6.68 -5.16
N THR A 14 10.38 -7.53 -5.68
CA THR A 14 10.54 -9.00 -5.55
C THR A 14 11.82 -9.47 -6.24
N GLY A 15 12.12 -8.97 -7.44
CA GLY A 15 13.35 -9.29 -8.16
C GLY A 15 14.60 -8.88 -7.37
N TYR A 16 14.60 -7.66 -6.82
CA TYR A 16 15.70 -7.18 -5.96
C TYR A 16 15.92 -8.06 -4.73
N ILE A 17 14.84 -8.43 -4.02
CA ILE A 17 14.95 -9.28 -2.82
C ILE A 17 15.44 -10.68 -3.18
N LEU A 18 15.01 -11.25 -4.31
CA LEU A 18 15.48 -12.55 -4.77
C LEU A 18 16.99 -12.58 -5.01
N HIS A 19 17.59 -11.48 -5.45
CA HIS A 19 19.05 -11.37 -5.59
C HIS A 19 19.79 -11.22 -4.26
N GLN A 20 19.13 -10.76 -3.20
CA GLN A 20 19.73 -10.54 -1.88
C GLN A 20 19.56 -11.72 -0.93
N VAL A 21 18.57 -12.58 -1.18
CA VAL A 21 18.22 -13.68 -0.29
C VAL A 21 18.68 -15.01 -0.88
N PRO A 22 19.38 -15.87 -0.12
CA PRO A 22 19.94 -17.12 -0.63
C PRO A 22 18.89 -18.17 -1.00
N ASN A 23 17.64 -18.04 -0.52
CA ASN A 23 16.57 -18.99 -0.79
C ASN A 23 15.27 -18.29 -1.28
N PRO A 24 14.77 -18.62 -2.49
CA PRO A 24 13.56 -18.01 -3.04
C PRO A 24 12.29 -18.31 -2.21
N ASN A 25 12.28 -19.38 -1.42
CA ASN A 25 11.13 -19.74 -0.57
C ASN A 25 10.84 -18.69 0.50
N ILE A 26 11.86 -17.94 0.95
CA ILE A 26 11.69 -16.86 1.93
C ILE A 26 10.86 -15.72 1.33
N VAL A 27 11.10 -15.41 0.06
CA VAL A 27 10.33 -14.37 -0.66
C VAL A 27 8.88 -14.80 -0.84
N LEU A 28 8.64 -16.07 -1.19
CA LEU A 28 7.29 -16.63 -1.29
C LEU A 28 6.55 -16.63 0.05
N LEU A 29 7.23 -16.98 1.15
CA LEU A 29 6.65 -16.91 2.49
C LEU A 29 6.29 -15.47 2.87
N ALA A 30 7.15 -14.49 2.57
CA ALA A 30 6.85 -13.08 2.79
C ALA A 30 5.61 -12.63 2.00
N TRP A 31 5.45 -13.10 0.77
CA TRP A 31 4.26 -12.84 -0.05
C TRP A 31 2.99 -13.44 0.56
N ILE A 32 3.04 -14.70 1.02
CA ILE A 32 1.89 -15.35 1.66
C ILE A 32 1.50 -14.62 2.95
N LEU A 33 2.47 -14.27 3.78
CA LEU A 33 2.24 -13.50 5.01
C LEU A 33 1.66 -12.12 4.71
N GLY A 34 2.21 -11.42 3.72
CA GLY A 34 1.70 -10.13 3.25
C GLY A 34 0.25 -10.24 2.74
N GLY A 35 -0.06 -11.29 1.98
CA GLY A 35 -1.42 -11.58 1.51
C GLY A 35 -2.39 -11.82 2.66
N PHE A 36 -1.99 -12.58 3.68
CA PHE A 36 -2.81 -12.80 4.88
C PHE A 36 -3.08 -11.51 5.65
N LEU A 37 -2.06 -10.67 5.85
CA LEU A 37 -2.19 -9.36 6.47
C LEU A 37 -3.12 -8.44 5.65
N ALA A 38 -3.02 -8.46 4.33
CA ALA A 38 -3.89 -7.68 3.45
C ALA A 38 -5.37 -8.11 3.56
N VAL A 39 -5.64 -9.41 3.61
CA VAL A 39 -7.01 -9.94 3.81
C VAL A 39 -7.54 -9.55 5.18
N ALA A 40 -6.74 -9.69 6.24
CA ALA A 40 -7.14 -9.29 7.59
C ALA A 40 -7.45 -7.78 7.67
N GLY A 41 -6.64 -6.95 7.02
CA GLY A 41 -6.89 -5.52 6.86
C GLY A 41 -8.20 -5.24 6.10
N ALA A 42 -8.41 -5.89 4.95
CA ALA A 42 -9.63 -5.74 4.16
C ALA A 42 -10.89 -6.12 4.94
N MET A 43 -10.86 -7.19 5.73
CA MET A 43 -11.97 -7.58 6.60
C MET A 43 -12.26 -6.54 7.68
N SER A 44 -11.22 -5.95 8.28
CA SER A 44 -11.36 -4.89 9.27
C SER A 44 -12.02 -3.64 8.67
N TYR A 45 -11.60 -3.24 7.46
CA TYR A 45 -12.24 -2.17 6.71
C TYR A 45 -13.68 -2.50 6.30
N ALA A 46 -13.96 -3.74 5.88
CA ALA A 46 -15.31 -4.17 5.50
C ALA A 46 -16.30 -4.09 6.68
N LYS A 47 -15.85 -4.43 7.90
CA LYS A 47 -16.65 -4.28 9.11
C LYS A 47 -16.98 -2.82 9.40
N SER A 48 -15.97 -1.94 9.34
CA SER A 48 -16.18 -0.49 9.54
C SER A 48 -17.10 0.11 8.46
N ALA A 49 -16.92 -0.30 7.21
CA ALA A 49 -17.78 0.12 6.10
C ALA A 49 -19.24 -0.32 6.26
N SER A 50 -19.47 -1.48 6.88
CA SER A 50 -20.82 -1.99 7.16
C SER A 50 -21.49 -1.26 8.34
N LEU A 51 -20.71 -0.87 9.36
CA LEU A 51 -21.21 -0.13 10.52
C LEU A 51 -21.50 1.34 10.20
N PHE A 52 -20.71 1.94 9.31
CA PHE A 52 -20.79 3.35 8.97
C PHE A 52 -20.97 3.54 7.46
N PRO A 53 -22.18 3.26 6.92
CA PRO A 53 -22.48 3.41 5.48
C PRO A 53 -22.68 4.88 5.09
N TYR A 54 -21.84 5.78 5.60
CA TYR A 54 -21.88 7.20 5.32
C TYR A 54 -20.87 7.57 4.24
N ALA A 55 -21.21 8.55 3.41
CA ALA A 55 -20.28 9.10 2.44
C ALA A 55 -19.16 9.86 3.16
N GLY A 56 -17.93 9.36 3.06
CA GLY A 56 -16.74 10.02 3.64
C GLY A 56 -15.53 9.10 3.88
N GLY A 57 -15.67 7.79 3.64
CA GLY A 57 -14.54 6.84 3.59
C GLY A 57 -13.76 6.77 4.91
N ASP A 58 -12.44 6.68 4.81
CA ASP A 58 -11.55 6.50 5.97
C ASP A 58 -11.71 7.61 7.02
N TYR A 59 -12.04 8.83 6.60
CA TYR A 59 -12.29 9.94 7.52
C TYR A 59 -13.46 9.66 8.47
N VAL A 60 -14.54 9.05 7.98
CA VAL A 60 -15.72 8.72 8.80
C VAL A 60 -15.36 7.66 9.84
N TYR A 61 -14.58 6.65 9.45
CA TYR A 61 -14.16 5.59 10.38
C TYR A 61 -13.25 6.14 11.48
N LEU A 62 -12.28 6.99 11.15
CA LEU A 62 -11.39 7.59 12.14
C LEU A 62 -12.09 8.63 13.02
N LYS A 63 -13.06 9.38 12.48
CA LYS A 63 -13.84 10.34 13.26
C LYS A 63 -14.69 9.63 14.32
N GLU A 64 -15.26 8.49 13.97
CA GLU A 64 -16.15 7.74 14.86
C GLU A 64 -15.40 6.87 15.87
N ALA A 65 -14.24 6.32 15.50
CA ALA A 65 -13.41 5.52 16.40
C ALA A 65 -12.54 6.36 17.34
N TYR A 66 -12.18 7.59 16.94
CA TYR A 66 -11.29 8.48 17.69
C TYR A 66 -11.93 9.86 17.90
N SER A 67 -11.22 10.93 17.53
CA SER A 67 -11.61 12.33 17.72
C SER A 67 -11.47 13.07 16.39
N PRO A 68 -12.29 14.11 16.13
CA PRO A 68 -12.26 14.87 14.87
C PRO A 68 -10.87 15.43 14.50
N ILE A 69 -10.02 15.73 15.49
CA ILE A 69 -8.66 16.22 15.27
C ILE A 69 -7.76 15.15 14.63
N VAL A 70 -7.93 13.88 15.01
CA VAL A 70 -7.17 12.74 14.51
C VAL A 70 -7.61 12.42 13.08
N ALA A 71 -8.92 12.48 12.83
CA ALA A 71 -9.48 12.30 11.48
C ALA A 71 -9.04 13.43 10.53
N PHE A 72 -8.94 14.67 11.01
CA PHE A 72 -8.42 15.78 10.22
C PHE A 72 -6.93 15.62 9.90
N ALA A 73 -6.12 15.25 10.90
CA ALA A 73 -4.70 14.97 10.72
C ALA A 73 -4.47 13.80 9.74
N SER A 74 -5.26 12.73 9.82
CA SER A 74 -5.14 11.60 8.89
C SER A 74 -5.47 12.00 7.45
N GLY A 75 -6.46 12.89 7.25
CA GLY A 75 -6.74 13.46 5.93
C GLY A 75 -5.54 14.21 5.35
N TRP A 76 -4.90 15.05 6.16
CA TRP A 76 -3.66 15.75 5.76
C TRP A 76 -2.50 14.82 5.47
N LEU A 77 -2.28 13.79 6.30
CA LEU A 77 -1.24 12.80 6.08
C LEU A 77 -1.48 12.00 4.79
N SER A 78 -2.71 11.60 4.54
CA SER A 78 -3.07 10.93 3.28
C SER A 78 -2.83 11.82 2.06
N LEU A 79 -3.17 13.11 2.15
CA LEU A 79 -2.94 14.05 1.05
C LEU A 79 -1.45 14.31 0.80
N SER A 80 -0.69 14.59 1.84
CA SER A 80 0.72 15.01 1.71
C SER A 80 1.66 13.84 1.52
N ILE A 81 1.47 12.74 2.24
CA ILE A 81 2.43 11.63 2.29
C ILE A 81 2.03 10.53 1.33
N ASN A 82 0.77 10.07 1.38
CA ASN A 82 0.37 8.88 0.63
C ASN A 82 0.48 9.10 -0.89
N PHE A 83 -0.06 10.21 -1.39
CA PHE A 83 0.03 10.55 -2.81
C PHE A 83 1.47 10.84 -3.25
N SER A 84 2.21 11.63 -2.47
CA SER A 84 3.61 11.99 -2.79
C SER A 84 4.52 10.76 -2.80
N ALA A 85 4.39 9.88 -1.80
CA ALA A 85 5.17 8.65 -1.72
C ALA A 85 4.87 7.70 -2.89
N SER A 86 3.60 7.57 -3.27
CA SER A 86 3.18 6.72 -4.40
C SER A 86 3.78 7.19 -5.73
N ILE A 87 3.76 8.50 -5.98
CA ILE A 87 4.35 9.10 -7.18
C ILE A 87 5.87 8.96 -7.16
N SER A 88 6.52 9.24 -6.02
CA SER A 88 7.97 9.10 -5.85
C SER A 88 8.46 7.69 -6.13
N LEU A 89 7.79 6.68 -5.56
CA LEU A 89 8.14 5.27 -5.77
C LEU A 89 8.01 4.87 -7.25
N SER A 90 6.96 5.33 -7.92
CA SER A 90 6.73 5.05 -9.35
C SER A 90 7.80 5.73 -10.23
N ALA A 91 8.20 6.95 -9.90
CA ALA A 91 9.28 7.66 -10.60
C ALA A 91 10.64 6.97 -10.42
N LEU A 92 10.95 6.51 -9.20
CA LEU A 92 12.16 5.74 -8.92
C LEU A 92 12.20 4.41 -9.67
N ALA A 93 11.06 3.70 -9.70
CA ALA A 93 10.90 2.47 -10.46
C ALA A 93 11.14 2.67 -11.97
N PHE A 94 10.55 3.72 -12.54
CA PHE A 94 10.74 4.08 -13.94
C PHE A 94 12.20 4.44 -14.24
N SER A 95 12.79 5.32 -13.43
CA SER A 95 14.18 5.75 -13.57
C SER A 95 15.15 4.57 -13.58
N LYS A 96 15.04 3.66 -12.60
CA LYS A 96 15.89 2.45 -12.55
C LYS A 96 15.73 1.57 -13.80
N SER A 97 14.51 1.38 -14.27
CA SER A 97 14.24 0.55 -15.45
C SER A 97 14.79 1.21 -16.72
N PHE A 98 14.65 2.52 -16.86
CA PHE A 98 15.15 3.30 -18.00
C PHE A 98 16.68 3.27 -18.08
N PHE A 99 17.37 3.50 -16.97
CA PHE A 99 18.84 3.43 -16.94
C PHE A 99 19.37 2.03 -17.24
N SER A 100 18.68 0.98 -16.80
CA SER A 100 19.06 -0.40 -17.12
C SER A 100 18.92 -0.78 -18.60
N LEU A 101 18.19 0.01 -19.40
CA LEU A 101 18.04 -0.23 -20.85
C LEU A 101 19.10 0.48 -21.69
N ILE A 102 19.70 1.55 -21.15
CA ILE A 102 20.67 2.39 -21.87
C ILE A 102 22.11 1.90 -21.65
N ASN A 103 22.36 1.19 -20.56
CA ASN A 103 23.67 0.69 -20.16
C ASN A 103 23.74 -0.84 -20.24
#